data_AF-A0A534I5V7-F1
#
_entry.id   AF-A0A534I5V7-F1
#
_cell.length_a   1.000
_cell.length_b   1.000
_cell.length_c   1.000
_cell.angle_alpha   90.00
_cell.angle_beta   90.00
_cell.angle_gamma   90.00
#
_symmetry.space_group_name_H-M   'P 1'
#
loop_
_entity.id
_entity.type
_entity.pdbx_description
1 polymer ?
#
loop_
_entity_poly.entity_id
_entity_poly.type
_entity_poly.pdbx_seq_one_letter_code
_entity_poly.pdbx_strand_id
1 'polypeptide(L)'
;MTQLAGFYNGAVGLDYDVANSVNVLNISEGTTTATAHTVTVVGYTPLDLNLTVGDQVVIAGGTALDLPAGYQGTFSVTAINVANPFFPPNYAFQYTAATTGLATVNESSDVTASFPRALNGHVDPRPIMDVGVMNGNIPAPLMAIDEDDEFFLTLTNVGMIMRPDLFEQHTVHFHGYPNASAFYDGVPDASVAINIGASFTYYYLSPDAGTYFWHCHITPPEHLQMGMVGQLFVRPRQDRVAAGGGLYSARQQQDLDLRTACVSANDILCSNPLPATANTVSRAVTGRYAYNDGDGSTFYNVDYPLQIHGFDPNFHFVGMTFNPEGFADMKDKYFLLNGRSYPDTVTPGPLQTQSADGVNHFSQPLPAIIKITPGQRALLRISDLDVSEYQTLASLGIPMQVIGYNAKLLRDEAGNNLYYTTNSITLGGGESLDVILDTCAVRPTVGAVAGAPPDYTTCTTPLPTGTYYLYTPNLDHLSNDAENFGGLMTEVRVN
;
A
#
# COMPACT_ATOMS: atom_id res chain seq x y z
N MET A 1 19.93 -4.79 -14.43
CA MET A 1 18.57 -4.49 -13.95
C MET A 1 17.74 -4.11 -15.16
N THR A 2 16.66 -4.85 -15.43
CA THR A 2 15.71 -4.53 -16.51
C THR A 2 15.01 -3.20 -16.20
N GLN A 3 14.53 -2.50 -17.22
CA GLN A 3 13.86 -1.20 -17.10
C GLN A 3 12.63 -1.25 -16.14
N LEU A 4 12.04 -2.44 -15.95
CA LEU A 4 10.94 -2.73 -15.03
C LEU A 4 11.32 -2.60 -13.53
N ALA A 5 12.57 -2.91 -13.15
CA ALA A 5 13.00 -2.88 -11.74
C ALA A 5 13.03 -1.47 -11.14
N GLY A 6 13.12 -0.43 -11.99
CA GLY A 6 13.11 0.97 -11.54
C GLY A 6 11.73 1.52 -11.18
N PHE A 7 10.65 0.83 -11.57
CA PHE A 7 9.26 1.32 -11.43
C PHE A 7 8.32 0.33 -10.74
N TYR A 8 8.78 -0.88 -10.41
CA TYR A 8 7.96 -1.88 -9.74
C TYR A 8 7.65 -1.47 -8.29
N ASN A 9 6.40 -1.10 -8.03
CA ASN A 9 5.88 -0.76 -6.70
C ASN A 9 5.05 -1.90 -6.08
N GLY A 10 5.08 -3.09 -6.68
CA GLY A 10 4.34 -4.27 -6.23
C GLY A 10 2.86 -4.29 -6.63
N ALA A 11 2.33 -3.26 -7.27
CA ALA A 11 0.91 -3.12 -7.53
C ALA A 11 0.55 -3.03 -9.01
N VAL A 12 -0.66 -3.47 -9.33
CA VAL A 12 -1.31 -3.17 -10.61
C VAL A 12 -2.40 -2.13 -10.35
N GLY A 13 -2.32 -0.98 -11.02
CA GLY A 13 -3.36 0.07 -10.95
C GLY A 13 -3.32 1.02 -9.73
N LEU A 14 -2.30 0.94 -8.86
CA LEU A 14 -2.08 1.92 -7.77
C LEU A 14 -1.35 3.19 -8.23
N ASP A 15 -0.79 3.19 -9.43
CA ASP A 15 -0.14 4.38 -9.95
C ASP A 15 -1.18 5.30 -10.59
N TYR A 16 -1.20 6.56 -10.13
CA TYR A 16 -1.97 7.62 -10.77
C TYR A 16 -1.55 7.82 -12.24
N ASP A 17 -0.39 7.27 -12.63
CA ASP A 17 0.21 7.36 -13.95
C ASP A 17 0.02 6.10 -14.84
N VAL A 18 -0.71 5.05 -14.42
CA VAL A 18 -1.01 3.94 -15.35
C VAL A 18 -2.10 4.38 -16.33
N ALA A 19 -1.69 4.68 -17.56
CA ALA A 19 -2.61 4.99 -18.65
C ALA A 19 -3.55 3.79 -18.92
N ASN A 20 -4.83 4.09 -19.15
CA ASN A 20 -5.79 3.09 -19.64
C ASN A 20 -5.30 2.61 -21.00
N SER A 21 -5.13 1.32 -21.21
CA SER A 21 -4.62 0.77 -22.47
C SER A 21 -5.70 -0.07 -23.14
N VAL A 22 -6.13 0.33 -24.34
CA VAL A 22 -7.13 -0.40 -25.12
C VAL A 22 -6.48 -1.02 -26.34
N ASN A 23 -6.83 -2.27 -26.62
CA ASN A 23 -6.47 -2.87 -27.90
C ASN A 23 -7.24 -2.20 -29.01
N VAL A 24 -6.55 -2.01 -30.12
CA VAL A 24 -7.08 -1.32 -31.29
C VAL A 24 -7.52 -2.30 -32.37
N LEU A 25 -8.73 -2.08 -32.86
CA LEU A 25 -9.35 -2.67 -34.04
C LEU A 25 -9.60 -1.60 -35.07
N ASN A 26 -9.50 -1.97 -36.35
CA ASN A 26 -9.99 -1.15 -37.46
C ASN A 26 -9.51 0.31 -37.41
N ILE A 27 -8.23 0.54 -37.69
CA ILE A 27 -7.70 1.89 -37.93
C ILE A 27 -7.95 2.24 -39.39
N SER A 28 -8.70 3.31 -39.63
CA SER A 28 -9.02 3.76 -40.99
C SER A 28 -8.96 5.28 -41.13
N GLU A 29 -8.39 5.75 -42.24
CA GLU A 29 -8.43 7.16 -42.61
C GLU A 29 -9.74 7.48 -43.36
N GLY A 30 -10.35 8.63 -43.06
CA GLY A 30 -11.53 9.12 -43.76
C GLY A 30 -11.28 9.25 -45.27
N THR A 31 -12.18 8.68 -46.07
CA THR A 31 -12.02 8.57 -47.54
C THR A 31 -12.56 9.80 -48.32
N THR A 32 -13.04 10.83 -47.63
CA THR A 32 -13.62 12.03 -48.27
C THR A 32 -12.71 13.25 -48.12
N THR A 33 -12.66 14.09 -49.15
CA THR A 33 -11.86 15.33 -49.19
C THR A 33 -12.28 16.39 -48.16
N ALA A 34 -13.43 16.23 -47.50
CA ALA A 34 -13.91 17.14 -46.45
C ALA A 34 -13.42 16.74 -45.03
N THR A 35 -12.94 15.50 -44.85
CA THR A 35 -12.47 14.92 -43.58
C THR A 35 -11.09 14.27 -43.76
N ALA A 36 -10.28 14.80 -44.67
CA ALA A 36 -8.96 14.25 -44.96
C ALA A 36 -8.12 14.26 -43.67
N HIS A 37 -7.44 13.15 -43.39
CA HIS A 37 -6.55 12.93 -42.22
C HIS A 37 -7.25 12.57 -40.91
N THR A 38 -8.58 12.57 -40.86
CA THR A 38 -9.29 12.04 -39.69
C THR A 38 -9.20 10.52 -39.67
N VAL A 39 -8.51 9.98 -38.68
CA VAL A 39 -8.36 8.55 -38.45
C VAL A 39 -9.35 8.12 -37.38
N THR A 40 -10.10 7.06 -37.67
CA THR A 40 -10.99 6.42 -36.69
C THR A 40 -10.32 5.17 -36.14
N VAL A 41 -10.39 5.00 -34.83
CA VAL A 41 -9.86 3.85 -34.08
C VAL A 41 -11.01 3.21 -33.30
N VAL A 42 -11.12 1.88 -33.34
CA VAL A 42 -12.10 1.11 -32.57
C VAL A 42 -11.38 0.32 -31.47
N GLY A 43 -11.95 0.25 -30.28
CA GLY A 43 -11.41 -0.51 -29.14
C GLY A 43 -12.21 -1.78 -28.82
N TYR A 44 -11.58 -2.76 -28.16
CA TYR A 44 -12.24 -4.00 -27.70
C TYR A 44 -13.03 -3.86 -26.39
N THR A 45 -12.74 -2.85 -25.55
CA THR A 45 -13.28 -2.79 -24.18
C THR A 45 -14.32 -1.69 -24.01
N PRO A 46 -15.50 -1.99 -23.41
CA PRO A 46 -16.47 -1.00 -22.97
C PRO A 46 -16.00 -0.39 -21.66
N LEU A 47 -14.91 0.33 -21.73
CA LEU A 47 -14.62 1.31 -20.71
C LEU A 47 -15.10 2.61 -21.28
N ASP A 48 -15.84 3.38 -20.48
CA ASP A 48 -16.12 4.77 -20.79
C ASP A 48 -14.77 5.43 -21.09
N LEU A 49 -14.44 5.54 -22.38
CA LEU A 49 -13.17 6.12 -22.82
C LEU A 49 -13.01 7.50 -22.19
N ASN A 50 -14.14 8.16 -21.85
CA ASN A 50 -14.24 9.46 -21.20
C ASN A 50 -13.29 10.50 -21.80
N LEU A 51 -12.93 10.30 -23.08
CA LEU A 51 -12.01 11.11 -23.85
C LEU A 51 -12.73 12.40 -24.23
N THR A 52 -12.21 13.51 -23.77
CA THR A 52 -12.69 14.84 -24.11
C THR A 52 -11.93 15.39 -25.33
N VAL A 53 -12.55 16.31 -26.08
CA VAL A 53 -11.87 16.97 -27.21
C VAL A 53 -10.63 17.69 -26.67
N GLY A 54 -9.47 17.35 -27.22
CA GLY A 54 -8.17 17.87 -26.79
C GLY A 54 -7.34 16.90 -25.95
N ASP A 55 -7.93 15.82 -25.41
CA ASP A 55 -7.18 14.79 -24.69
C ASP A 55 -6.18 14.09 -25.62
N GLN A 56 -5.05 13.67 -25.05
CA GLN A 56 -3.98 12.99 -25.76
C GLN A 56 -4.14 11.48 -25.67
N VAL A 57 -4.11 10.81 -26.81
CA VAL A 57 -4.02 9.35 -26.94
C VAL A 57 -2.66 8.99 -27.53
N VAL A 58 -1.97 8.03 -26.92
CA VAL A 58 -0.73 7.46 -27.43
C VAL A 58 -1.05 6.15 -28.15
N ILE A 59 -0.71 6.03 -29.43
CA ILE A 59 -0.82 4.79 -30.21
C ILE A 59 0.57 4.20 -30.41
N ALA A 60 0.75 2.95 -29.98
CA ALA A 60 2.03 2.26 -30.03
C ALA A 60 1.85 0.74 -30.26
N GLY A 61 2.96 0.05 -30.54
CA GLY A 61 2.97 -1.38 -30.83
C GLY A 61 2.82 -1.72 -32.31
N GLY A 62 2.82 -3.03 -32.63
CA GLY A 62 2.79 -3.53 -34.00
C GLY A 62 4.12 -3.42 -34.76
N THR A 63 4.30 -4.24 -35.80
CA THR A 63 5.41 -4.12 -36.76
C THR A 63 5.03 -3.18 -37.91
N ALA A 64 5.98 -2.71 -38.74
CA ALA A 64 5.64 -1.88 -39.91
C ALA A 64 4.69 -2.58 -40.93
N LEU A 65 4.57 -3.91 -40.85
CA LEU A 65 3.63 -4.70 -41.65
C LEU A 65 2.21 -4.74 -41.04
N ASP A 66 2.10 -4.48 -39.73
CA ASP A 66 0.90 -4.62 -38.91
C ASP A 66 0.31 -3.25 -38.53
N LEU A 67 1.16 -2.26 -38.25
CA LEU A 67 0.82 -0.85 -38.05
C LEU A 67 1.74 0.05 -38.88
N PRO A 68 1.22 0.76 -39.89
CA PRO A 68 1.95 1.82 -40.57
C PRO A 68 2.50 2.86 -39.57
N ALA A 69 3.77 3.25 -39.72
CA ALA A 69 4.44 4.18 -38.81
C ALA A 69 3.71 5.53 -38.66
N GLY A 70 2.92 5.93 -39.67
CA GLY A 70 2.11 7.16 -39.61
C GLY A 70 0.92 7.12 -38.64
N TYR A 71 0.55 5.93 -38.13
CA TYR A 71 -0.47 5.77 -37.08
C TYR A 71 0.14 5.71 -35.67
N GLN A 72 1.46 5.60 -35.52
CA GLN A 72 2.12 5.63 -34.21
C GLN A 72 2.38 7.07 -33.77
N GLY A 73 2.19 7.35 -32.49
CA GLY A 73 2.47 8.67 -31.92
C GLY A 73 1.45 9.09 -30.88
N THR A 74 1.55 10.35 -30.47
CA THR A 74 0.66 10.98 -29.50
C THR A 74 -0.24 11.98 -30.23
N PHE A 75 -1.55 11.84 -30.07
CA PHE A 75 -2.54 12.59 -30.85
C PHE A 75 -3.67 13.16 -29.99
N SER A 76 -4.11 14.37 -30.31
CA SER A 76 -5.30 14.96 -29.72
C SER A 76 -6.59 14.40 -30.33
N VAL A 77 -7.56 14.07 -29.48
CA VAL A 77 -8.88 13.60 -29.88
C VAL A 77 -9.78 14.76 -30.30
N THR A 78 -10.57 14.59 -31.37
CA THR A 78 -11.40 15.67 -31.94
C THR A 78 -12.93 15.50 -31.84
N ALA A 79 -13.43 14.44 -31.21
CA ALA A 79 -14.87 14.27 -30.90
C ALA A 79 -15.07 13.26 -29.75
N ILE A 80 -15.97 13.58 -28.81
CA ILE A 80 -16.12 12.92 -27.47
C ILE A 80 -16.91 11.60 -27.53
N ASN A 81 -17.71 11.40 -28.58
CA ASN A 81 -18.52 10.20 -28.81
C ASN A 81 -18.52 9.93 -30.31
N VAL A 82 -17.50 9.22 -30.78
CA VAL A 82 -17.31 9.03 -32.22
C VAL A 82 -18.32 8.01 -32.71
N ALA A 83 -19.36 8.53 -33.37
CA ALA A 83 -20.32 7.70 -34.05
C ALA A 83 -19.60 6.85 -35.10
N ASN A 84 -19.67 5.53 -34.92
CA ASN A 84 -19.18 4.56 -35.87
C ASN A 84 -20.40 3.79 -36.43
N PRO A 85 -20.45 3.50 -37.75
CA PRO A 85 -21.57 2.75 -38.33
C PRO A 85 -21.60 1.26 -37.94
N PHE A 86 -20.52 0.73 -37.37
CA PHE A 86 -20.33 -0.69 -37.07
C PHE A 86 -20.37 -1.02 -35.56
N PHE A 87 -20.13 -0.06 -34.67
CA PHE A 87 -20.07 -0.27 -33.22
C PHE A 87 -20.73 0.88 -32.43
N PRO A 88 -21.16 0.65 -31.18
CA PRO A 88 -21.67 1.73 -30.34
C PRO A 88 -20.65 2.88 -30.16
N PRO A 89 -21.10 4.14 -30.05
CA PRO A 89 -20.20 5.31 -30.09
C PRO A 89 -19.11 5.37 -29.00
N ASN A 90 -19.27 4.63 -27.91
CA ASN A 90 -18.33 4.59 -26.78
C ASN A 90 -17.11 3.68 -27.01
N TYR A 91 -17.05 2.94 -28.12
CA TYR A 91 -15.91 2.08 -28.47
C TYR A 91 -14.96 2.70 -29.49
N ALA A 92 -15.17 3.96 -29.89
CA ALA A 92 -14.40 4.58 -30.95
C ALA A 92 -13.91 5.98 -30.59
N PHE A 93 -12.75 6.35 -31.11
CA PHE A 93 -12.23 7.72 -31.06
C PHE A 93 -11.62 8.13 -32.40
N GLN A 94 -11.46 9.45 -32.57
CA GLN A 94 -10.92 10.05 -33.79
C GLN A 94 -9.78 11.00 -33.47
N TYR A 95 -8.74 10.95 -34.28
CA TYR A 95 -7.63 11.89 -34.24
C TYR A 95 -7.24 12.32 -35.66
N THR A 96 -6.42 13.36 -35.76
CA THR A 96 -5.86 13.80 -37.05
C THR A 96 -4.44 13.26 -37.20
N ALA A 97 -4.19 12.38 -38.17
CA ALA A 97 -2.86 11.84 -38.43
C ALA A 97 -1.97 12.83 -39.19
N ALA A 98 -0.67 12.79 -38.94
CA ALA A 98 0.31 13.64 -39.62
C ALA A 98 0.67 13.16 -41.03
N THR A 99 0.45 11.86 -41.31
CA THR A 99 0.73 11.23 -42.61
C THR A 99 -0.57 10.80 -43.27
N THR A 100 -0.65 10.95 -44.59
CA THR A 100 -1.87 10.77 -45.39
C THR A 100 -1.76 9.55 -46.30
N GLY A 101 -2.89 8.95 -46.69
CA GLY A 101 -2.92 7.79 -47.57
C GLY A 101 -2.46 6.50 -46.87
N LEU A 102 -2.70 6.40 -45.57
CA LEU A 102 -2.31 5.23 -44.78
C LEU A 102 -3.29 4.07 -45.04
N ALA A 103 -2.75 2.85 -45.12
CA ALA A 103 -3.55 1.65 -45.35
C ALA A 103 -4.36 1.28 -44.10
N THR A 104 -5.62 0.87 -44.29
CA THR A 104 -6.48 0.40 -43.20
C THR A 104 -5.85 -0.79 -42.47
N VAL A 105 -5.91 -0.77 -41.13
CA VAL A 105 -5.50 -1.89 -40.26
C VAL A 105 -6.76 -2.51 -39.67
N ASN A 106 -7.17 -3.68 -40.15
CA ASN A 106 -8.43 -4.30 -39.70
C ASN A 106 -8.31 -4.93 -38.31
N GLU A 107 -7.23 -5.65 -38.05
CA GLU A 107 -6.93 -6.31 -36.77
C GLU A 107 -5.41 -6.37 -36.59
N SER A 108 -4.93 -6.09 -35.38
CA SER A 108 -3.56 -6.30 -34.95
C SER A 108 -3.58 -6.92 -33.56
N SER A 109 -2.70 -7.89 -33.31
CA SER A 109 -2.54 -8.49 -31.98
C SER A 109 -1.77 -7.60 -31.00
N ASP A 110 -0.99 -6.65 -31.52
CA ASP A 110 0.08 -5.98 -30.77
C ASP A 110 -0.10 -4.45 -30.66
N VAL A 111 -1.08 -3.87 -31.36
CA VAL A 111 -1.34 -2.43 -31.32
C VAL A 111 -2.23 -2.06 -30.14
N THR A 112 -1.78 -1.07 -29.38
CA THR A 112 -2.50 -0.51 -28.25
C THR A 112 -2.63 1.01 -28.37
N ALA A 113 -3.72 1.54 -27.83
CA ALA A 113 -3.91 2.96 -27.61
C ALA A 113 -4.00 3.22 -26.10
N SER A 114 -3.30 4.22 -25.60
CA SER A 114 -3.34 4.58 -24.18
C SER A 114 -3.64 6.06 -23.93
N PHE A 115 -4.32 6.36 -22.82
CA PHE A 115 -4.74 7.72 -22.46
C PHE A 115 -4.82 7.92 -20.93
N PRO A 116 -4.73 9.17 -20.43
CA PRO A 116 -4.82 9.46 -19.01
C PRO A 116 -6.13 8.95 -18.39
N ARG A 117 -6.06 8.42 -17.16
CA ARG A 117 -7.23 7.86 -16.48
C ARG A 117 -8.17 8.96 -15.96
N ALA A 118 -9.48 8.77 -16.13
CA ALA A 118 -10.49 9.46 -15.32
C ALA A 118 -10.68 8.70 -14.00
N LEU A 119 -10.54 9.39 -12.85
CA LEU A 119 -10.83 8.83 -11.53
C LEU A 119 -12.35 8.61 -11.36
N ASN A 120 -12.88 7.54 -11.95
CA ASN A 120 -14.30 7.16 -11.88
C ASN A 120 -14.53 5.84 -11.13
N GLY A 121 -13.50 5.32 -10.46
CA GLY A 121 -13.56 4.05 -9.72
C GLY A 121 -13.51 2.80 -10.60
N HIS A 122 -13.41 2.93 -11.92
CA HIS A 122 -13.29 1.80 -12.84
C HIS A 122 -11.81 1.48 -13.10
N VAL A 123 -11.46 0.19 -13.14
CA VAL A 123 -10.11 -0.30 -13.49
C VAL A 123 -10.24 -1.27 -14.66
N ASP A 124 -9.38 -1.16 -15.67
CA ASP A 124 -9.41 -2.07 -16.81
C ASP A 124 -9.13 -3.52 -16.32
N PRO A 125 -10.06 -4.47 -16.51
CA PRO A 125 -9.86 -5.83 -16.07
C PRO A 125 -8.74 -6.53 -16.83
N ARG A 126 -8.38 -6.09 -18.05
CA ARG A 126 -7.41 -6.80 -18.86
C ARG A 126 -5.99 -6.77 -18.28
N PRO A 127 -5.37 -5.62 -17.95
CA PRO A 127 -4.09 -5.62 -17.26
C PRO A 127 -4.13 -6.43 -15.95
N ILE A 128 -5.27 -6.45 -15.26
CA ILE A 128 -5.45 -7.24 -14.04
C ILE A 128 -5.43 -8.75 -14.34
N MET A 129 -6.13 -9.20 -15.38
CA MET A 129 -6.18 -10.61 -15.78
C MET A 129 -4.90 -11.08 -16.50
N ASP A 130 -4.28 -10.22 -17.32
CA ASP A 130 -3.11 -10.57 -18.14
C ASP A 130 -1.79 -10.43 -17.36
N VAL A 131 -1.68 -9.40 -16.50
CA VAL A 131 -0.46 -9.07 -15.73
C VAL A 131 -0.65 -9.35 -14.25
N GLY A 132 -1.79 -8.96 -13.68
CA GLY A 132 -2.06 -9.07 -12.24
C GLY A 132 -2.15 -10.50 -11.72
N VAL A 133 -2.56 -11.45 -12.56
CA VAL A 133 -2.75 -12.87 -12.19
C VAL A 133 -1.47 -13.57 -11.68
N MET A 134 -0.29 -13.09 -12.08
CA MET A 134 0.99 -13.59 -11.57
C MET A 134 1.74 -12.56 -10.70
N ASN A 135 1.12 -11.42 -10.40
CA ASN A 135 1.78 -10.31 -9.69
C ASN A 135 1.48 -10.30 -8.18
N GLY A 136 1.35 -11.48 -7.58
CA GLY A 136 1.13 -11.64 -6.14
C GLY A 136 2.36 -11.22 -5.34
N ASN A 137 2.15 -10.44 -4.29
CA ASN A 137 3.19 -10.02 -3.35
C ASN A 137 2.81 -10.38 -1.94
N ILE A 138 3.81 -10.77 -1.16
CA ILE A 138 3.70 -10.93 0.29
C ILE A 138 4.70 -9.96 0.96
N PRO A 139 4.25 -9.08 1.87
CA PRO A 139 2.87 -8.64 1.99
C PRO A 139 2.37 -8.01 0.70
N ALA A 140 1.06 -7.84 0.57
CA ALA A 140 0.46 -7.09 -0.52
C ALA A 140 0.95 -5.61 -0.52
N PRO A 141 0.77 -4.88 -1.62
CA PRO A 141 1.17 -3.48 -1.71
C PRO A 141 0.68 -2.63 -0.53
N LEU A 142 1.56 -1.79 -0.02
CA LEU A 142 1.27 -0.90 1.09
C LEU A 142 0.16 0.10 0.71
N MET A 143 -0.86 0.17 1.55
CA MET A 143 -1.83 1.26 1.53
C MET A 143 -1.48 2.31 2.58
N ALA A 144 -1.24 3.55 2.15
CA ALA A 144 -0.87 4.66 3.02
C ALA A 144 -1.69 5.90 2.66
N ILE A 145 -2.79 6.08 3.38
CA ILE A 145 -3.80 7.12 3.12
C ILE A 145 -3.77 8.18 4.22
N ASP A 146 -4.41 9.31 4.00
CA ASP A 146 -4.51 10.36 5.01
C ASP A 146 -5.92 10.36 5.64
N GLU A 147 -6.03 10.74 6.92
CA GLU A 147 -7.32 10.83 7.62
C GLU A 147 -8.37 11.65 6.82
N ASP A 148 -9.62 11.20 6.85
CA ASP A 148 -10.77 11.71 6.09
C ASP A 148 -10.77 11.52 4.58
N ASP A 149 -9.75 10.90 4.00
CA ASP A 149 -9.78 10.62 2.58
C ASP A 149 -10.89 9.61 2.27
N GLU A 150 -11.63 9.86 1.18
CA GLU A 150 -12.49 8.84 0.59
C GLU A 150 -11.63 7.88 -0.23
N PHE A 151 -11.67 6.60 0.15
CA PHE A 151 -10.85 5.56 -0.44
C PHE A 151 -11.73 4.50 -1.10
N PHE A 152 -11.50 4.26 -2.39
CA PHE A 152 -12.18 3.25 -3.18
C PHE A 152 -11.18 2.16 -3.56
N LEU A 153 -11.43 0.93 -3.12
CA LEU A 153 -10.58 -0.23 -3.40
C LEU A 153 -11.37 -1.25 -4.21
N THR A 154 -10.93 -1.52 -5.44
CA THR A 154 -11.53 -2.57 -6.27
C THR A 154 -10.73 -3.86 -6.12
N LEU A 155 -11.33 -4.89 -5.50
CA LEU A 155 -10.82 -6.26 -5.53
C LEU A 155 -11.33 -6.95 -6.80
N THR A 156 -10.42 -7.46 -7.61
CA THR A 156 -10.74 -8.36 -8.72
C THR A 156 -10.16 -9.73 -8.40
N ASN A 157 -11.02 -10.75 -8.32
CA ASN A 157 -10.56 -12.12 -8.11
C ASN A 157 -10.23 -12.75 -9.46
N VAL A 158 -8.94 -12.92 -9.74
CA VAL A 158 -8.41 -13.40 -11.02
C VAL A 158 -8.26 -14.93 -11.07
N GLY A 159 -8.41 -15.62 -9.94
CA GLY A 159 -8.09 -17.04 -9.80
C GLY A 159 -6.60 -17.35 -9.95
N MET A 160 -6.22 -18.63 -9.93
CA MET A 160 -4.83 -19.07 -10.10
C MET A 160 -4.64 -19.82 -11.41
N ILE A 161 -3.73 -19.36 -12.27
CA ILE A 161 -3.38 -20.08 -13.53
C ILE A 161 -2.81 -21.47 -13.24
N MET A 162 -1.99 -21.59 -12.20
CA MET A 162 -1.33 -22.85 -11.84
C MET A 162 -2.26 -23.87 -11.17
N ARG A 163 -3.39 -23.39 -10.64
CA ARG A 163 -4.41 -24.19 -9.94
C ARG A 163 -5.81 -23.73 -10.38
N PRO A 164 -6.18 -23.95 -11.66
CA PRO A 164 -7.47 -23.49 -12.20
C PRO A 164 -8.67 -24.25 -11.60
N ASP A 165 -8.40 -25.30 -10.82
CA ASP A 165 -9.35 -26.08 -10.04
C ASP A 165 -9.73 -25.44 -8.69
N LEU A 166 -8.98 -24.43 -8.23
CA LEU A 166 -9.31 -23.66 -7.04
C LEU A 166 -10.31 -22.57 -7.41
N PHE A 167 -11.53 -22.70 -6.91
CA PHE A 167 -12.65 -21.77 -7.16
C PHE A 167 -12.97 -20.91 -5.94
N GLU A 168 -11.95 -20.58 -5.16
CA GLU A 168 -12.15 -19.87 -3.90
C GLU A 168 -12.53 -18.42 -4.13
N GLN A 169 -13.40 -17.95 -3.25
CA GLN A 169 -13.73 -16.54 -3.15
C GLN A 169 -12.64 -15.84 -2.35
N HIS A 170 -12.56 -14.52 -2.49
CA HIS A 170 -11.68 -13.71 -1.65
C HIS A 170 -12.39 -12.44 -1.21
N THR A 171 -11.89 -11.83 -0.14
CA THR A 171 -12.35 -10.57 0.41
C THR A 171 -11.18 -9.69 0.83
N VAL A 172 -11.46 -8.43 1.14
CA VAL A 172 -10.54 -7.53 1.82
C VAL A 172 -11.19 -7.08 3.13
N HIS A 173 -10.67 -7.54 4.26
CA HIS A 173 -11.08 -7.15 5.59
C HIS A 173 -10.01 -6.30 6.27
N PHE A 174 -10.40 -5.15 6.83
CA PHE A 174 -9.50 -4.21 7.50
C PHE A 174 -9.61 -4.33 9.01
N HIS A 175 -8.55 -4.77 9.67
CA HIS A 175 -8.55 -4.97 11.11
C HIS A 175 -8.43 -3.63 11.84
N GLY A 176 -9.39 -3.31 12.72
CA GLY A 176 -9.45 -2.06 13.49
C GLY A 176 -10.10 -0.88 12.76
N TYR A 177 -10.45 -1.03 11.48
CA TYR A 177 -10.98 0.04 10.65
C TYR A 177 -12.51 0.15 10.81
N PRO A 178 -13.05 1.29 11.28
CA PRO A 178 -14.50 1.49 11.35
C PRO A 178 -15.08 1.69 9.94
N ASN A 179 -15.60 0.60 9.37
CA ASN A 179 -16.18 0.63 8.04
C ASN A 179 -17.47 1.46 7.99
N ALA A 180 -17.72 2.14 6.86
CA ALA A 180 -18.93 2.95 6.64
C ALA A 180 -20.23 2.11 6.75
N SER A 181 -20.13 0.81 6.47
CA SER A 181 -21.19 -0.18 6.64
C SER A 181 -20.55 -1.56 6.78
N ALA A 182 -21.22 -2.48 7.50
CA ALA A 182 -20.83 -3.89 7.54
C ALA A 182 -20.74 -4.52 6.13
N PHE A 183 -21.47 -3.96 5.16
CA PHE A 183 -21.41 -4.39 3.76
C PHE A 183 -19.99 -4.26 3.15
N TYR A 184 -19.17 -3.30 3.62
CA TYR A 184 -17.79 -3.09 3.15
C TYR A 184 -16.74 -3.70 4.09
N ASP A 185 -17.15 -4.49 5.09
CA ASP A 185 -16.24 -5.01 6.09
C ASP A 185 -15.34 -6.15 5.60
N GLY A 186 -15.74 -6.87 4.55
CA GLY A 186 -14.96 -7.98 4.00
C GLY A 186 -15.07 -9.28 4.79
N VAL A 187 -15.88 -9.34 5.86
CA VAL A 187 -16.27 -10.60 6.52
C VAL A 187 -17.41 -11.23 5.71
N PRO A 188 -17.25 -12.42 5.12
CA PRO A 188 -18.17 -12.96 4.11
C PRO A 188 -19.61 -13.18 4.61
N ASP A 189 -19.81 -13.39 5.92
CA ASP A 189 -21.15 -13.59 6.51
C ASP A 189 -22.00 -12.31 6.53
N ALA A 190 -21.35 -11.14 6.55
CA ALA A 190 -21.98 -9.82 6.65
C ALA A 190 -21.67 -8.89 5.46
N SER A 191 -20.75 -9.29 4.59
CA SER A 191 -20.22 -8.54 3.45
C SER A 191 -20.27 -9.39 2.17
N VAL A 192 -19.62 -8.94 1.10
CA VAL A 192 -19.58 -9.62 -0.20
C VAL A 192 -18.29 -10.41 -0.33
N ALA A 193 -18.40 -11.67 -0.72
CA ALA A 193 -17.29 -12.52 -1.14
C ALA A 193 -17.18 -12.53 -2.67
N ILE A 194 -15.98 -12.32 -3.20
CA ILE A 194 -15.77 -12.06 -4.62
C ILE A 194 -15.39 -13.37 -5.32
N ASN A 195 -16.27 -13.84 -6.21
CA ASN A 195 -16.01 -15.01 -7.06
C ASN A 195 -14.92 -14.74 -8.09
N ILE A 196 -14.27 -15.79 -8.56
CA ILE A 196 -13.33 -15.72 -9.69
C ILE A 196 -13.99 -15.08 -10.92
N GLY A 197 -13.27 -14.18 -11.56
CA GLY A 197 -13.71 -13.38 -12.71
C GLY A 197 -14.62 -12.21 -12.34
N ALA A 198 -14.94 -12.01 -11.04
CA ALA A 198 -15.72 -10.89 -10.58
C ALA A 198 -14.83 -9.81 -9.95
N SER A 199 -15.36 -8.58 -9.95
CA SER A 199 -14.78 -7.44 -9.28
C SER A 199 -15.79 -6.81 -8.34
N PHE A 200 -15.33 -6.30 -7.21
CA PHE A 200 -16.13 -5.54 -6.25
C PHE A 200 -15.34 -4.35 -5.75
N THR A 201 -16.01 -3.21 -5.64
CA THR A 201 -15.40 -1.98 -5.13
C THR A 201 -15.89 -1.70 -3.72
N TYR A 202 -14.95 -1.74 -2.79
CA TYR A 202 -15.14 -1.29 -1.42
C TYR A 202 -15.07 0.24 -1.36
N TYR A 203 -15.88 0.83 -0.48
CA TYR A 203 -15.83 2.24 -0.15
C TYR A 203 -15.50 2.41 1.32
N TYR A 204 -14.51 3.26 1.58
CA TYR A 204 -14.05 3.57 2.91
C TYR A 204 -13.89 5.08 3.09
N LEU A 205 -14.23 5.57 4.28
CA LEU A 205 -13.78 6.87 4.76
C LEU A 205 -12.60 6.61 5.69
N SER A 206 -11.45 7.24 5.44
CA SER A 206 -10.25 7.04 6.25
C SER A 206 -10.51 7.42 7.72
N PRO A 207 -10.30 6.50 8.68
CA PRO A 207 -10.59 6.69 10.10
C PRO A 207 -9.50 7.55 10.74
N ASP A 208 -9.42 7.51 12.07
CA ASP A 208 -8.30 8.07 12.82
C ASP A 208 -6.95 7.50 12.35
N ALA A 209 -5.90 8.28 12.58
CA ALA A 209 -4.53 7.93 12.28
C ALA A 209 -4.08 6.76 13.14
N GLY A 210 -3.31 5.88 12.52
CA GLY A 210 -2.78 4.69 13.16
C GLY A 210 -2.32 3.67 12.14
N THR A 211 -1.62 2.66 12.64
CA THR A 211 -1.24 1.49 11.85
C THR A 211 -2.34 0.44 11.91
N TYR A 212 -2.90 0.15 10.75
CA TYR A 212 -3.89 -0.89 10.50
C TYR A 212 -3.24 -2.00 9.65
N PHE A 213 -4.04 -2.94 9.21
CA PHE A 213 -3.66 -3.93 8.22
C PHE A 213 -4.92 -4.56 7.66
N TRP A 214 -4.74 -5.34 6.60
CA TRP A 214 -5.84 -6.05 5.96
C TRP A 214 -5.47 -7.49 5.65
N HIS A 215 -6.49 -8.32 5.55
CA HIS A 215 -6.34 -9.70 5.11
C HIS A 215 -7.62 -10.22 4.44
N CYS A 216 -7.50 -11.36 3.76
CA CYS A 216 -8.67 -12.10 3.29
C CYS A 216 -9.41 -12.75 4.47
N HIS A 217 -10.74 -12.79 4.41
CA HIS A 217 -11.57 -13.41 5.44
C HIS A 217 -12.30 -14.67 4.93
N ILE A 218 -11.92 -15.18 3.77
CA ILE A 218 -12.25 -16.53 3.32
C ILE A 218 -11.19 -17.49 3.88
N THR A 219 -11.63 -18.60 4.47
CA THR A 219 -10.76 -19.62 5.12
C THR A 219 -9.50 -19.03 5.77
N PRO A 220 -9.64 -18.08 6.74
CA PRO A 220 -8.56 -17.17 7.09
C PRO A 220 -7.21 -17.83 7.39
N PRO A 221 -7.12 -18.94 8.17
CA PRO A 221 -5.82 -19.55 8.44
C PRO A 221 -5.06 -19.96 7.16
N GLU A 222 -5.76 -20.48 6.15
CA GLU A 222 -5.16 -20.84 4.86
C GLU A 222 -4.79 -19.57 4.06
N HIS A 223 -5.73 -18.65 3.86
CA HIS A 223 -5.50 -17.50 2.98
C HIS A 223 -4.46 -16.53 3.54
N LEU A 224 -4.39 -16.35 4.86
CA LEU A 224 -3.32 -15.57 5.49
C LEU A 224 -1.98 -16.27 5.26
N GLN A 225 -1.89 -17.57 5.51
CA GLN A 225 -0.68 -18.37 5.31
C GLN A 225 -0.20 -18.33 3.85
N MET A 226 -1.11 -18.31 2.88
CA MET A 226 -0.81 -18.17 1.44
C MET A 226 -0.46 -16.73 1.02
N GLY A 227 -0.38 -15.80 1.98
CA GLY A 227 0.13 -14.44 1.76
C GLY A 227 -0.92 -13.39 1.43
N MET A 228 -2.23 -13.67 1.63
CA MET A 228 -3.30 -12.68 1.44
C MET A 228 -3.41 -11.71 2.62
N VAL A 229 -2.31 -11.02 2.88
CA VAL A 229 -2.10 -10.08 3.98
C VAL A 229 -1.49 -8.80 3.43
N GLY A 230 -1.81 -7.66 4.02
CA GLY A 230 -1.19 -6.41 3.61
C GLY A 230 -1.24 -5.33 4.66
N GLN A 231 -0.37 -4.35 4.48
CA GLN A 231 -0.25 -3.22 5.39
C GLN A 231 -1.17 -2.09 4.99
N LEU A 232 -1.74 -1.43 5.98
CA LEU A 232 -2.53 -0.22 5.81
C LEU A 232 -2.17 0.75 6.94
N PHE A 233 -1.90 2.01 6.65
CA PHE A 233 -1.86 3.01 7.72
C PHE A 233 -2.48 4.32 7.28
N VAL A 234 -2.93 5.06 8.28
CA VAL A 234 -3.58 6.34 8.12
C VAL A 234 -2.70 7.44 8.72
N ARG A 235 -2.41 8.48 7.94
CA ARG A 235 -1.63 9.64 8.39
C ARG A 235 -2.52 10.71 9.02
N PRO A 236 -2.09 11.33 10.13
CA PRO A 236 -2.93 12.25 10.88
C PRO A 236 -3.19 13.57 10.15
N ARG A 237 -4.36 14.17 10.37
CA ARG A 237 -4.68 15.57 10.02
C ARG A 237 -3.63 16.56 10.52
N GLN A 238 -2.93 16.21 11.60
CA GLN A 238 -1.81 16.98 12.11
C GLN A 238 -0.74 17.23 11.04
N ASP A 239 -0.54 16.29 10.10
CA ASP A 239 0.32 16.42 8.93
C ASP A 239 -0.23 17.39 7.87
N ARG A 240 -1.42 17.98 8.05
CA ARG A 240 -1.97 19.06 7.19
C ARG A 240 -1.89 20.46 7.80
N VAL A 241 -1.53 20.59 9.09
CA VAL A 241 -1.29 21.90 9.75
C VAL A 241 -0.20 22.68 8.99
N ALA A 242 -0.28 24.00 8.90
CA ALA A 242 0.80 24.77 8.29
C ALA A 242 2.09 24.68 9.14
N ALA A 243 3.26 24.62 8.50
CA ALA A 243 4.55 24.71 9.21
C ALA A 243 4.61 25.96 10.10
N GLY A 244 5.02 25.80 11.35
CA GLY A 244 4.99 26.85 12.36
C GLY A 244 3.63 27.11 13.01
N GLY A 245 2.55 26.45 12.57
CA GLY A 245 1.25 26.48 13.24
C GLY A 245 1.24 25.68 14.54
N GLY A 246 0.53 26.16 15.56
CA GLY A 246 0.45 25.49 16.87
C GLY A 246 -0.30 24.16 16.78
N LEU A 247 0.33 23.06 17.24
CA LEU A 247 -0.26 21.71 17.20
C LEU A 247 -1.44 21.58 18.16
N TYR A 248 -1.29 22.08 19.39
CA TYR A 248 -2.34 22.04 20.40
C TYR A 248 -3.61 22.77 19.93
N SER A 249 -3.46 24.00 19.41
CA SER A 249 -4.60 24.77 18.92
C SER A 249 -5.22 24.17 17.66
N ALA A 250 -4.42 23.55 16.78
CA ALA A 250 -4.95 22.82 15.64
C ALA A 250 -5.76 21.60 16.09
N ARG A 251 -5.30 20.84 17.09
CA ARG A 251 -6.07 19.72 17.66
C ARG A 251 -7.40 20.19 18.27
N GLN A 252 -7.38 21.29 19.02
CA GLN A 252 -8.62 21.88 19.54
C GLN A 252 -9.62 22.25 18.45
N GLN A 253 -9.15 22.70 17.28
CA GLN A 253 -10.02 22.97 16.13
C GLN A 253 -10.56 21.68 15.51
N GLN A 254 -9.77 20.61 15.45
CA GLN A 254 -10.23 19.30 14.97
C GLN A 254 -11.36 18.75 15.84
N ASP A 255 -11.32 18.99 17.15
CA ASP A 255 -12.37 18.54 18.08
C ASP A 255 -13.72 19.26 17.87
N LEU A 256 -13.77 20.31 17.04
CA LEU A 256 -15.03 20.96 16.64
C LEU A 256 -15.74 20.21 15.49
N ASP A 257 -15.05 19.33 14.77
CA ASP A 257 -15.66 18.47 13.77
C ASP A 257 -16.33 17.27 14.47
N LEU A 258 -17.65 17.23 14.41
CA LEU A 258 -18.46 16.18 15.06
C LEU A 258 -18.14 14.76 14.58
N ARG A 259 -17.51 14.60 13.41
CA ARG A 259 -17.09 13.28 12.90
C ARG A 259 -15.88 12.72 13.65
N THR A 260 -15.06 13.58 14.24
CA THR A 260 -13.76 13.24 14.85
C THR A 260 -13.59 13.83 16.25
N ALA A 261 -14.65 14.44 16.79
CA ALA A 261 -14.63 15.11 18.07
C ALA A 261 -14.30 14.09 19.16
N CYS A 262 -13.20 14.32 19.88
CA CYS A 262 -12.77 13.46 20.96
C CYS A 262 -12.92 14.22 22.29
N VAL A 263 -14.09 14.08 22.92
CA VAL A 263 -14.41 14.79 24.16
C VAL A 263 -14.50 13.80 25.32
N SER A 264 -13.36 13.54 25.96
CA SER A 264 -13.23 12.53 27.05
C SER A 264 -14.21 12.70 28.22
N ALA A 265 -14.73 13.92 28.45
CA ALA A 265 -15.74 14.17 29.47
C ALA A 265 -17.11 13.50 29.19
N ASN A 266 -17.42 13.24 27.91
CA ASN A 266 -18.73 12.73 27.47
C ASN A 266 -18.63 11.44 26.63
N ASP A 267 -17.45 11.14 26.08
CA ASP A 267 -17.22 10.01 25.20
C ASP A 267 -16.06 9.15 25.71
N ILE A 268 -16.42 7.99 26.29
CA ILE A 268 -15.44 7.00 26.76
C ILE A 268 -14.73 6.27 25.61
N LEU A 269 -15.20 6.43 24.36
CA LEU A 269 -14.56 5.90 23.17
C LEU A 269 -13.57 6.91 22.55
N CYS A 270 -13.33 8.04 23.22
CA CYS A 270 -12.37 9.06 22.80
C CYS A 270 -10.93 8.51 22.84
N SER A 271 -10.50 7.97 21.72
CA SER A 271 -9.19 7.30 21.62
C SER A 271 -7.97 8.24 21.50
N ASN A 272 -8.18 9.56 21.45
CA ASN A 272 -7.11 10.54 21.34
C ASN A 272 -7.52 11.92 21.92
N PRO A 273 -7.63 12.04 23.24
CA PRO A 273 -7.97 13.31 23.88
C PRO A 273 -6.84 14.34 23.73
N LEU A 274 -7.20 15.61 23.91
CA LEU A 274 -6.23 16.71 23.99
C LEU A 274 -5.15 16.43 25.05
N PRO A 275 -3.90 16.87 24.85
CA PRO A 275 -2.87 16.80 25.89
C PRO A 275 -3.34 17.42 27.21
N ALA A 276 -3.00 16.78 28.32
CA ALA A 276 -3.41 17.20 29.67
C ALA A 276 -2.99 18.65 29.99
N THR A 277 -1.88 19.10 29.40
CA THR A 277 -1.36 20.46 29.56
C THR A 277 -1.23 21.13 28.20
N ALA A 278 -1.80 22.34 28.09
CA ALA A 278 -1.62 23.18 26.90
C ALA A 278 -0.13 23.48 26.68
N ASN A 279 0.31 23.37 25.42
CA ASN A 279 1.70 23.55 25.04
C ASN A 279 1.83 24.55 23.87
N THR A 280 3.06 24.94 23.58
CA THR A 280 3.39 25.89 22.50
C THR A 280 4.12 25.21 21.34
N VAL A 281 4.04 23.88 21.27
CA VAL A 281 4.72 23.12 20.22
C VAL A 281 4.09 23.48 18.88
N SER A 282 4.94 23.94 17.98
CA SER A 282 4.56 24.29 16.62
C SER A 282 4.91 23.13 15.69
N ARG A 283 4.12 22.96 14.64
CA ARG A 283 4.40 21.98 13.61
C ARG A 283 5.78 22.24 13.00
N ALA A 284 6.60 21.20 12.97
CA ALA A 284 7.92 21.23 12.37
C ALA A 284 7.86 21.58 10.87
N VAL A 285 8.94 22.20 10.37
CA VAL A 285 9.10 22.54 8.94
C VAL A 285 9.23 21.26 8.08
N THR A 286 9.87 20.23 8.63
CA THR A 286 10.11 18.94 7.98
C THR A 286 9.75 17.81 8.93
N GLY A 287 9.48 16.62 8.39
CA GLY A 287 9.04 15.47 9.16
C GLY A 287 7.51 15.40 9.26
N ARG A 288 7.03 14.37 9.95
CA ARG A 288 5.62 13.99 10.05
C ARG A 288 5.30 13.51 11.46
N TYR A 289 4.02 13.24 11.72
CA TYR A 289 3.52 12.76 13.01
C TYR A 289 2.81 11.43 12.85
N ALA A 290 2.91 10.55 13.86
CA ALA A 290 2.24 9.25 13.80
C ALA A 290 0.73 9.40 14.07
N TYR A 291 0.36 10.35 14.94
CA TYR A 291 -1.00 10.61 15.39
C TYR A 291 -1.30 12.11 15.51
N ASN A 292 -2.58 12.45 15.70
CA ASN A 292 -3.02 13.80 16.06
C ASN A 292 -2.72 14.13 17.54
N ASP A 293 -1.45 14.08 17.93
CA ASP A 293 -1.06 14.15 19.35
C ASP A 293 -1.21 15.53 20.00
N GLY A 294 -1.27 16.62 19.23
CA GLY A 294 -1.38 18.00 19.74
C GLY A 294 -0.19 18.50 20.59
N ASP A 295 0.85 17.70 20.79
CA ASP A 295 2.04 18.03 21.59
C ASP A 295 3.37 17.73 20.86
N GLY A 296 3.29 17.18 19.65
CA GLY A 296 4.42 16.84 18.79
C GLY A 296 5.24 15.64 19.24
N SER A 297 4.78 14.90 20.26
CA SER A 297 5.51 13.77 20.84
C SER A 297 5.68 12.57 19.90
N THR A 298 4.83 12.45 18.90
CA THR A 298 4.83 11.40 17.88
C THR A 298 5.58 11.80 16.61
N PHE A 299 6.35 12.90 16.65
CA PHE A 299 7.17 13.37 15.54
C PHE A 299 8.18 12.31 15.05
N TYR A 300 8.29 12.12 13.73
CA TYR A 300 9.31 11.30 13.09
C TYR A 300 9.86 11.93 11.81
N ASN A 301 11.08 11.54 11.44
CA ASN A 301 11.74 11.99 10.21
C ASN A 301 11.50 11.02 9.05
N VAL A 302 11.49 9.71 9.35
CA VAL A 302 11.31 8.61 8.40
C VAL A 302 10.40 7.56 9.03
N ASP A 303 9.58 6.90 8.23
CA ASP A 303 8.75 5.78 8.66
C ASP A 303 9.08 4.50 7.89
N TYR A 304 8.98 3.38 8.59
CA TYR A 304 9.22 2.03 8.09
C TYR A 304 8.06 1.12 8.49
N PRO A 305 7.15 0.86 7.55
CA PRO A 305 6.12 -0.16 7.71
C PRO A 305 6.75 -1.56 7.72
N LEU A 306 6.47 -2.34 8.77
CA LEU A 306 6.99 -3.69 8.98
C LEU A 306 5.84 -4.65 9.26
N GLN A 307 5.65 -5.64 8.38
CA GLN A 307 4.65 -6.68 8.55
C GLN A 307 5.39 -7.96 8.90
N ILE A 308 5.05 -8.47 10.06
CA ILE A 308 5.50 -9.75 10.55
C ILE A 308 4.54 -10.81 10.02
N HIS A 309 5.12 -11.90 9.53
CA HIS A 309 4.37 -13.07 9.08
C HIS A 309 5.22 -14.33 9.22
N GLY A 310 4.56 -15.47 9.32
CA GLY A 310 5.17 -16.79 9.35
C GLY A 310 4.87 -17.56 8.07
N PHE A 311 5.79 -18.45 7.67
CA PHE A 311 5.62 -19.32 6.52
C PHE A 311 5.95 -20.78 6.87
N ASP A 312 4.95 -21.65 6.76
CA ASP A 312 5.06 -23.10 6.85
C ASP A 312 5.16 -23.72 5.44
N PRO A 313 6.35 -24.20 5.04
CA PRO A 313 6.55 -24.81 3.72
C PRO A 313 5.75 -26.12 3.54
N ASN A 314 5.50 -26.87 4.62
CA ASN A 314 4.75 -28.12 4.53
C ASN A 314 3.27 -27.84 4.29
N PHE A 315 2.71 -26.85 4.98
CA PHE A 315 1.34 -26.42 4.78
C PHE A 315 1.09 -26.01 3.32
N HIS A 316 1.98 -25.18 2.76
CA HIS A 316 1.93 -24.80 1.34
C HIS A 316 2.04 -25.98 0.38
N PHE A 317 2.90 -26.95 0.67
CA PHE A 317 3.05 -28.15 -0.14
C PHE A 317 1.79 -29.04 -0.11
N VAL A 318 1.15 -29.17 1.05
CA VAL A 318 -0.10 -29.93 1.24
C VAL A 318 -1.23 -29.26 0.45
N GLY A 319 -1.39 -27.94 0.56
CA GLY A 319 -2.38 -27.17 -0.21
C GLY A 319 -2.19 -27.29 -1.72
N MET A 320 -0.93 -27.32 -2.18
CA MET A 320 -0.60 -27.55 -3.58
C MET A 320 -0.99 -28.96 -4.06
N THR A 321 -1.10 -29.96 -3.17
CA THR A 321 -1.30 -31.38 -3.52
C THR A 321 -2.71 -31.93 -3.24
N PHE A 322 -3.71 -31.06 -3.03
CA PHE A 322 -5.14 -31.42 -2.83
C PHE A 322 -5.43 -32.25 -1.56
N ASN A 323 -4.54 -32.18 -0.58
CA ASN A 323 -4.75 -32.87 0.69
C ASN A 323 -5.41 -31.92 1.69
N PRO A 324 -6.27 -32.41 2.60
CA PRO A 324 -6.81 -31.59 3.67
C PRO A 324 -5.69 -31.00 4.51
N GLU A 325 -5.72 -29.69 4.70
CA GLU A 325 -4.73 -28.98 5.51
C GLU A 325 -5.08 -29.10 7.00
N GLY A 326 -4.15 -29.68 7.76
CA GLY A 326 -4.30 -29.81 9.21
C GLY A 326 -3.87 -28.53 9.91
N PHE A 327 -4.79 -27.58 10.14
CA PHE A 327 -4.46 -26.31 10.82
C PHE A 327 -3.82 -26.50 12.20
N ALA A 328 -4.13 -27.60 12.90
CA ALA A 328 -3.54 -27.92 14.19
C ALA A 328 -2.06 -28.34 14.12
N ASP A 329 -1.59 -28.75 12.93
CA ASP A 329 -0.22 -29.20 12.69
C ASP A 329 0.64 -28.11 12.01
N MET A 330 0.04 -26.95 11.71
CA MET A 330 0.71 -25.81 11.10
C MET A 330 1.84 -25.32 11.99
N LYS A 331 3.03 -25.16 11.39
CA LYS A 331 4.23 -24.74 12.10
C LYS A 331 5.18 -23.97 11.20
N ASP A 332 5.24 -22.67 11.42
CA ASP A 332 6.10 -21.80 10.64
C ASP A 332 7.58 -22.17 10.78
N LYS A 333 8.28 -22.09 9.64
CA LYS A 333 9.72 -22.39 9.49
C LYS A 333 10.52 -21.21 8.97
N TYR A 334 9.84 -20.26 8.35
CA TYR A 334 10.42 -19.02 7.86
C TYR A 334 9.63 -17.87 8.46
N PHE A 335 10.35 -16.98 9.13
CA PHE A 335 9.76 -15.80 9.75
C PHE A 335 10.16 -14.57 8.96
N LEU A 336 9.18 -13.74 8.64
CA LEU A 336 9.28 -12.75 7.59
C LEU A 336 9.09 -11.34 8.15
N LEU A 337 9.93 -10.41 7.70
CA LEU A 337 9.66 -8.96 7.73
C LEU A 337 9.43 -8.50 6.30
N ASN A 338 8.23 -8.00 6.02
CA ASN A 338 7.83 -7.56 4.67
C ASN A 338 8.08 -8.65 3.62
N GLY A 339 7.73 -9.90 3.95
CA GLY A 339 7.82 -11.05 3.04
C GLY A 339 9.22 -11.64 2.87
N ARG A 340 10.19 -11.24 3.71
CA ARG A 340 11.58 -11.70 3.61
C ARG A 340 12.11 -12.16 4.96
N SER A 341 12.88 -13.22 4.96
CA SER A 341 13.73 -13.58 6.09
C SER A 341 15.13 -12.98 5.93
N TYR A 342 15.85 -12.81 7.03
CA TYR A 342 17.27 -12.44 6.97
C TYR A 342 18.07 -13.51 6.20
N PRO A 343 19.09 -13.15 5.39
CA PRO A 343 19.67 -11.81 5.17
C PRO A 343 18.95 -10.95 4.12
N ASP A 344 17.86 -11.41 3.52
CA ASP A 344 17.19 -10.67 2.44
C ASP A 344 16.45 -9.42 2.93
N THR A 345 16.17 -9.34 4.24
CA THR A 345 15.64 -8.14 4.91
C THR A 345 16.57 -6.93 4.83
N VAL A 346 17.89 -7.13 4.70
CA VAL A 346 18.87 -6.03 4.59
C VAL A 346 19.10 -5.55 3.16
N THR A 347 18.49 -6.23 2.18
CA THR A 347 18.59 -5.84 0.76
C THR A 347 17.47 -4.85 0.42
N PRO A 348 17.81 -3.60 0.03
CA PRO A 348 16.81 -2.60 -0.32
C PRO A 348 16.18 -2.89 -1.68
N GLY A 349 14.90 -2.54 -1.84
CA GLY A 349 14.17 -2.69 -3.10
C GLY A 349 13.80 -4.14 -3.42
N PRO A 350 13.13 -4.39 -4.57
CA PRO A 350 12.62 -5.72 -4.92
C PRO A 350 13.75 -6.71 -5.20
N LEU A 351 13.57 -7.96 -4.76
CA LEU A 351 14.44 -9.08 -5.15
C LEU A 351 13.85 -9.76 -6.37
N GLN A 352 14.72 -10.39 -7.18
CA GLN A 352 14.30 -11.09 -8.37
C GLN A 352 14.55 -12.59 -8.20
N THR A 353 13.48 -13.38 -8.32
CA THR A 353 13.54 -14.84 -8.15
C THR A 353 12.80 -15.50 -9.31
N GLN A 354 13.32 -16.62 -9.81
CA GLN A 354 12.63 -17.42 -10.81
C GLN A 354 11.43 -18.13 -10.15
N SER A 355 10.23 -17.94 -10.70
CA SER A 355 9.00 -18.63 -10.25
C SER A 355 8.86 -19.98 -10.95
N ALA A 356 7.80 -20.72 -10.60
CA ALA A 356 7.49 -22.05 -11.13
C ALA A 356 7.23 -22.07 -12.65
N ASP A 357 6.92 -20.93 -13.25
CA ASP A 357 6.77 -20.73 -14.69
C ASP A 357 8.10 -20.57 -15.45
N GLY A 358 9.24 -20.57 -14.72
CA GLY A 358 10.56 -20.36 -15.29
C GLY A 358 10.88 -18.89 -15.60
N VAL A 359 9.99 -17.95 -15.26
CA VAL A 359 10.16 -16.51 -15.43
C VAL A 359 10.63 -15.88 -14.13
N ASN A 360 11.46 -14.85 -14.22
CA ASN A 360 11.87 -14.09 -13.06
C ASN A 360 10.80 -13.09 -12.65
N HIS A 361 10.31 -13.21 -11.42
CA HIS A 361 9.35 -12.30 -10.80
C HIS A 361 10.03 -11.46 -9.72
N PHE A 362 9.43 -10.31 -9.42
CA PHE A 362 9.93 -9.38 -8.40
C PHE A 362 9.18 -9.59 -7.09
N SER A 363 9.90 -9.62 -5.97
CA SER A 363 9.28 -9.62 -4.64
C SER A 363 8.84 -8.22 -4.23
N GLN A 364 8.06 -8.16 -3.16
CA GLN A 364 7.59 -6.93 -2.54
C GLN A 364 8.75 -5.93 -2.36
N PRO A 365 8.70 -4.72 -2.95
CA PRO A 365 9.78 -3.73 -2.85
C PRO A 365 9.92 -3.06 -1.47
N LEU A 366 8.94 -3.19 -0.59
CA LEU A 366 8.94 -2.55 0.73
C LEU A 366 10.16 -2.99 1.58
N PRO A 367 11.03 -2.05 1.98
CA PRO A 367 12.24 -2.40 2.72
C PRO A 367 11.94 -2.76 4.17
N ALA A 368 12.64 -3.78 4.70
CA ALA A 368 12.71 -4.05 6.14
C ALA A 368 13.95 -3.41 6.78
N ILE A 369 14.94 -2.98 5.99
CA ILE A 369 16.13 -2.28 6.47
C ILE A 369 15.81 -0.84 6.85
N ILE A 370 16.17 -0.45 8.07
CA ILE A 370 15.91 0.87 8.61
C ILE A 370 17.17 1.71 8.44
N LYS A 371 17.06 2.84 7.73
CA LYS A 371 18.14 3.83 7.57
C LYS A 371 17.72 5.14 8.21
N ILE A 372 18.55 5.67 9.09
CA ILE A 372 18.25 6.87 9.86
C ILE A 372 19.52 7.69 10.09
N THR A 373 19.41 9.02 10.03
CA THR A 373 20.55 9.91 10.31
C THR A 373 20.70 10.10 11.84
N PRO A 374 21.91 10.19 12.40
CA PRO A 374 22.09 10.52 13.81
C PRO A 374 21.27 11.74 14.27
N GLY A 375 20.54 11.58 15.37
CA GLY A 375 19.68 12.62 15.97
C GLY A 375 18.24 12.66 15.43
N GLN A 376 17.94 11.91 14.37
CA GLN A 376 16.59 11.76 13.83
C GLN A 376 15.77 10.70 14.59
N ARG A 377 14.47 10.63 14.28
CA ARG A 377 13.54 9.59 14.76
C ARG A 377 12.98 8.79 13.59
N ALA A 378 12.92 7.46 13.75
CA ALA A 378 12.27 6.56 12.82
C ALA A 378 11.00 6.00 13.46
N LEU A 379 9.86 6.13 12.77
CA LEU A 379 8.63 5.44 13.15
C LEU A 379 8.65 4.05 12.53
N LEU A 380 8.50 3.01 13.34
CA LEU A 380 8.20 1.66 12.89
C LEU A 380 6.70 1.44 13.04
N ARG A 381 6.05 1.15 11.92
CA ARG A 381 4.63 0.80 11.86
C ARG A 381 4.53 -0.71 11.75
N ILE A 382 4.37 -1.38 12.89
CA ILE A 382 4.50 -2.83 12.99
C ILE A 382 3.10 -3.45 12.99
N SER A 383 2.87 -4.42 12.12
CA SER A 383 1.67 -5.27 12.12
C SER A 383 2.10 -6.72 12.15
N ASP A 384 1.40 -7.57 12.89
CA ASP A 384 1.66 -9.00 12.94
C ASP A 384 0.45 -9.77 12.40
N LEU A 385 0.67 -10.53 11.34
CA LEU A 385 -0.31 -11.44 10.74
C LEU A 385 0.21 -12.88 10.71
N ASP A 386 1.16 -13.22 11.58
CA ASP A 386 1.48 -14.61 11.86
C ASP A 386 0.23 -15.32 12.43
N VAL A 387 -0.07 -16.50 11.91
CA VAL A 387 -1.26 -17.28 12.28
C VAL A 387 -0.97 -18.34 13.33
N SER A 388 0.31 -18.68 13.55
CA SER A 388 0.72 -19.81 14.38
C SER A 388 1.48 -19.40 15.64
N GLU A 389 2.18 -18.26 15.62
CA GLU A 389 3.08 -17.86 16.70
C GLU A 389 2.88 -16.40 17.17
N TYR A 390 3.27 -16.13 18.42
CA TYR A 390 3.50 -14.76 18.88
C TYR A 390 4.92 -14.35 18.50
N GLN A 391 5.07 -13.13 18.01
CA GLN A 391 6.36 -12.66 17.54
C GLN A 391 6.92 -11.60 18.49
N THR A 392 8.20 -11.75 18.83
CA THR A 392 8.93 -10.78 19.64
C THR A 392 10.03 -10.17 18.80
N LEU A 393 10.13 -8.83 18.83
CA LEU A 393 11.26 -8.10 18.27
C LEU A 393 11.99 -7.37 19.40
N ALA A 394 13.31 -7.37 19.34
CA ALA A 394 14.20 -6.73 20.30
C ALA A 394 15.21 -5.81 19.60
N SER A 395 15.57 -4.73 20.27
CA SER A 395 16.62 -3.80 19.89
C SER A 395 17.49 -3.50 21.11
N LEU A 396 18.78 -3.86 21.05
CA LEU A 396 19.70 -3.72 22.18
C LEU A 396 20.48 -2.40 22.21
N GLY A 397 20.46 -1.60 21.14
CA GLY A 397 21.24 -0.35 21.07
C GLY A 397 20.44 0.91 20.79
N ILE A 398 19.20 0.80 20.33
CA ILE A 398 18.28 1.93 20.19
C ILE A 398 16.98 1.52 20.90
N PRO A 399 16.67 2.09 22.07
CA PRO A 399 15.42 1.78 22.78
C PRO A 399 14.20 2.06 21.91
N MET A 400 13.19 1.23 22.07
CA MET A 400 11.90 1.35 21.39
C MET A 400 10.94 2.10 22.29
N GLN A 401 10.51 3.30 21.86
CA GLN A 401 9.42 4.01 22.51
C GLN A 401 8.10 3.61 21.86
N VAL A 402 7.28 2.85 22.57
CA VAL A 402 5.95 2.48 22.09
C VAL A 402 4.99 3.64 22.33
N ILE A 403 4.37 4.11 21.25
CA ILE A 403 3.47 5.28 21.26
C ILE A 403 2.03 4.93 20.91
N GLY A 404 1.81 3.78 20.29
CA GLY A 404 0.49 3.35 19.85
C GLY A 404 0.35 1.84 19.78
N TYR A 405 -0.87 1.36 19.94
CA TYR A 405 -1.24 -0.06 19.88
C TYR A 405 -2.62 -0.20 19.23
N ASN A 406 -2.76 -1.14 18.30
CA ASN A 406 -4.00 -1.41 17.55
C ASN A 406 -4.62 -0.14 16.96
N ALA A 407 -3.81 0.60 16.20
CA ALA A 407 -4.13 1.88 15.57
C ALA A 407 -4.56 3.01 16.53
N LYS A 408 -4.40 2.87 17.86
CA LYS A 408 -4.75 3.91 18.84
C LYS A 408 -3.53 4.48 19.54
N LEU A 409 -3.57 5.80 19.76
CA LEU A 409 -2.55 6.51 20.53
C LEU A 409 -2.58 6.04 21.99
N LEU A 410 -1.41 5.75 22.58
CA LEU A 410 -1.31 5.45 24.00
C LEU A 410 -1.41 6.74 24.84
N ARG A 411 -2.65 7.14 25.13
CA ARG A 411 -2.97 8.31 25.95
C ARG A 411 -4.18 8.01 26.83
N ASP A 412 -4.15 8.46 28.08
CA ASP A 412 -5.29 8.33 28.99
C ASP A 412 -6.37 9.41 28.73
N GLU A 413 -7.56 9.22 29.30
CA GLU A 413 -8.69 10.16 29.17
C GLU A 413 -8.42 11.55 29.76
N ALA A 414 -7.42 11.67 30.64
CA ALA A 414 -6.97 12.94 31.21
C ALA A 414 -5.97 13.67 30.30
N GLY A 415 -5.57 13.06 29.18
CA GLY A 415 -4.64 13.62 28.21
C GLY A 415 -3.17 13.35 28.50
N ASN A 416 -2.84 12.45 29.42
CA ASN A 416 -1.47 12.07 29.73
C ASN A 416 -1.00 10.97 28.77
N ASN A 417 0.18 11.15 28.18
CA ASN A 417 0.80 10.14 27.35
C ASN A 417 1.19 8.92 28.20
N LEU A 418 0.77 7.73 27.77
CA LEU A 418 1.09 6.45 28.38
C LEU A 418 2.22 5.72 27.64
N TYR A 419 3.06 6.48 26.92
CA TYR A 419 4.18 5.93 26.18
C TYR A 419 5.15 5.26 27.15
N TYR A 420 5.71 4.13 26.73
CA TYR A 420 6.71 3.43 27.50
C TYR A 420 7.89 3.09 26.60
N THR A 421 9.07 3.01 27.21
CA THR A 421 10.30 2.63 26.52
C THR A 421 10.66 1.21 26.90
N THR A 422 11.00 0.40 25.91
CA THR A 422 11.36 -1.00 26.06
C THR A 422 12.49 -1.38 25.10
N ASN A 423 13.17 -2.49 25.38
CA ASN A 423 14.13 -3.10 24.44
C ASN A 423 13.51 -4.25 23.67
N SER A 424 12.28 -4.65 24.00
CA SER A 424 11.55 -5.72 23.31
C SER A 424 10.06 -5.43 23.26
N ILE A 425 9.44 -5.79 22.14
CA ILE A 425 8.00 -5.75 21.92
C ILE A 425 7.53 -7.15 21.53
N THR A 426 6.35 -7.54 21.98
CA THR A 426 5.69 -8.79 21.58
C THR A 426 4.34 -8.44 21.00
N LEU A 427 4.01 -9.03 19.86
CA LEU A 427 2.72 -8.94 19.21
C LEU A 427 2.21 -10.37 18.98
N GLY A 428 0.89 -10.53 19.02
CA GLY A 428 0.23 -11.70 18.45
C GLY A 428 -0.31 -11.42 17.05
N GLY A 429 -0.65 -12.48 16.33
CA GLY A 429 -1.40 -12.39 15.09
C GLY A 429 -2.68 -11.57 15.25
N GLY A 430 -2.83 -10.55 14.42
CA GLY A 430 -3.95 -9.60 14.47
C GLY A 430 -3.72 -8.37 15.35
N GLU A 431 -2.48 -8.09 15.75
CA GLU A 431 -2.11 -6.89 16.51
C GLU A 431 -1.20 -5.95 15.72
N SER A 432 -1.18 -4.67 16.11
CA SER A 432 -0.25 -3.67 15.56
C SER A 432 0.32 -2.76 16.65
N LEU A 433 1.53 -2.25 16.39
CA LEU A 433 2.25 -1.33 17.26
C LEU A 433 2.88 -0.20 16.45
N ASP A 434 2.81 1.00 16.99
CA ASP A 434 3.56 2.16 16.50
C ASP A 434 4.70 2.46 17.48
N VAL A 435 5.93 2.36 16.98
CA VAL A 435 7.16 2.41 17.79
C VAL A 435 8.11 3.43 17.22
N ILE A 436 8.63 4.33 18.06
CA ILE A 436 9.66 5.28 17.67
C ILE A 436 11.04 4.79 18.11
N LEU A 437 11.95 4.68 17.15
CA LEU A 437 13.39 4.59 17.38
C LEU A 437 13.97 6.01 17.39
N ASP A 438 14.48 6.44 18.54
CA ASP A 438 15.11 7.75 18.69
C ASP A 438 16.63 7.63 18.70
N THR A 439 17.29 8.23 17.71
CA THR A 439 18.76 8.25 17.62
C THR A 439 19.39 9.46 18.32
N CYS A 440 18.66 10.07 19.26
CA CYS A 440 19.12 11.15 20.11
C CYS A 440 19.07 10.76 21.59
N ALA A 441 20.23 10.76 22.26
CA ALA A 441 20.30 10.48 23.70
C ALA A 441 19.81 11.64 24.57
N VAL A 442 19.96 12.89 24.08
CA VAL A 442 19.56 14.09 24.82
C VAL A 442 18.93 15.10 23.86
N ARG A 443 17.66 15.41 24.09
CA ARG A 443 16.90 16.44 23.37
C ARG A 443 16.74 17.71 24.22
N PRO A 444 16.79 18.91 23.63
CA PRO A 444 16.41 20.13 24.34
C PRO A 444 14.90 20.16 24.57
N THR A 445 14.40 21.11 25.37
CA THR A 445 12.96 21.31 25.61
C THR A 445 12.42 22.46 24.75
N VAL A 446 11.15 22.39 24.38
CA VAL A 446 10.46 23.46 23.66
C VAL A 446 10.14 24.60 24.63
N GLY A 447 10.98 25.63 24.63
CA GLY A 447 10.85 26.77 25.55
C GLY A 447 11.57 26.56 26.90
N ALA A 448 11.55 27.59 27.75
CA ALA A 448 12.35 27.67 28.98
C ALA A 448 11.56 27.42 30.28
N VAL A 449 10.39 26.78 30.19
CA VAL A 449 9.48 26.56 31.34
C VAL A 449 9.63 25.14 31.88
N ALA A 450 9.57 24.96 33.20
CA ALA A 450 9.59 23.64 33.81
C ALA A 450 8.39 22.79 33.34
N GLY A 451 8.65 21.57 32.86
CA GLY A 451 7.62 20.69 32.30
C GLY A 451 7.36 20.86 30.79
N ALA A 452 8.16 21.69 30.09
CA ALA A 452 8.09 21.79 28.65
C ALA A 452 8.43 20.44 27.96
N PRO A 453 7.68 20.06 26.89
CA PRO A 453 7.95 18.83 26.16
C PRO A 453 9.32 18.90 25.44
N PRO A 454 9.96 17.76 25.15
CA PRO A 454 11.16 17.72 24.33
C PRO A 454 10.93 18.32 22.93
N ASP A 455 11.93 19.01 22.41
CA ASP A 455 11.99 19.37 20.99
C ASP A 455 12.50 18.15 20.20
N TYR A 456 11.58 17.49 19.51
CA TYR A 456 11.88 16.32 18.70
C TYR A 456 12.51 16.66 17.34
N THR A 457 12.65 17.94 16.99
CA THR A 457 13.24 18.39 15.73
C THR A 457 14.75 18.63 15.81
N THR A 458 15.27 18.80 17.02
CA THR A 458 16.71 19.04 17.27
C THR A 458 17.28 18.01 18.23
N CYS A 459 18.59 17.79 18.13
CA CYS A 459 19.31 16.83 18.97
C CYS A 459 20.58 17.45 19.54
N THR A 460 20.78 17.31 20.86
CA THR A 460 21.99 17.79 21.54
C THR A 460 23.09 16.72 21.49
N THR A 461 22.73 15.46 21.73
CA THR A 461 23.67 14.34 21.77
C THR A 461 23.16 13.19 20.90
N PRO A 462 23.57 13.12 19.62
CA PRO A 462 23.22 12.00 18.75
C PRO A 462 23.85 10.68 19.22
N LEU A 463 23.19 9.56 18.92
CA LEU A 463 23.79 8.23 19.06
C LEU A 463 24.95 8.04 18.08
N PRO A 464 25.91 7.15 18.39
CA PRO A 464 26.98 6.81 17.47
C PRO A 464 26.47 6.28 16.13
N THR A 465 27.15 6.63 15.05
CA THR A 465 26.93 6.00 13.75
C THR A 465 27.31 4.52 13.81
N GLY A 466 26.54 3.66 13.15
CA GLY A 466 26.80 2.23 13.13
C GLY A 466 25.59 1.39 12.75
N THR A 467 25.80 0.07 12.73
CA THR A 467 24.73 -0.91 12.53
C THR A 467 24.24 -1.39 13.88
N TYR A 468 22.95 -1.21 14.11
CA TYR A 468 22.18 -1.80 15.17
C TYR A 468 21.24 -2.86 14.58
N TYR A 469 20.61 -3.66 15.44
CA TYR A 469 19.77 -4.76 15.01
C TYR A 469 18.37 -4.66 15.61
N LEU A 470 17.38 -4.98 14.79
CA LEU A 470 16.02 -5.28 15.21
C LEU A 470 15.81 -6.76 14.88
N TYR A 471 15.63 -7.59 15.90
CA TYR A 471 15.70 -9.04 15.73
C TYR A 471 14.85 -9.77 16.76
N THR A 472 14.44 -11.00 16.45
CA THR A 472 13.75 -11.84 17.43
C THR A 472 14.71 -12.44 18.47
N PRO A 473 14.40 -12.36 19.77
CA PRO A 473 15.15 -13.08 20.79
C PRO A 473 14.82 -14.59 20.82
N ASN A 474 13.81 -15.06 20.09
CA ASN A 474 13.48 -16.48 19.97
C ASN A 474 14.46 -17.14 18.99
N LEU A 475 15.30 -18.04 19.50
CA LEU A 475 16.43 -18.58 18.73
C LEU A 475 15.99 -19.41 17.51
N ASP A 476 14.88 -20.12 17.63
CA ASP A 476 14.27 -20.88 16.54
C ASP A 476 13.62 -19.99 15.47
N HIS A 477 13.39 -18.71 15.78
CA HIS A 477 12.94 -17.72 14.81
C HIS A 477 14.11 -16.97 14.13
N LEU A 478 15.37 -17.29 14.48
CA LEU A 478 16.60 -16.79 13.84
C LEU A 478 17.20 -17.81 12.85
N SER A 479 16.34 -18.58 12.22
CA SER A 479 16.68 -19.58 11.21
C SER A 479 15.73 -19.52 10.01
N ASN A 480 16.24 -19.98 8.86
CA ASN A 480 15.45 -20.25 7.67
C ASN A 480 15.33 -21.77 7.56
N ASP A 481 14.26 -22.34 8.13
CA ASP A 481 14.12 -23.78 8.33
C ASP A 481 15.35 -24.42 9.00
N ALA A 482 16.13 -25.24 8.28
CA ALA A 482 17.32 -25.89 8.80
C ALA A 482 18.59 -25.01 8.79
N GLU A 483 18.53 -23.82 8.18
CA GLU A 483 19.67 -22.93 8.04
C GLU A 483 19.74 -21.91 9.17
N ASN A 484 20.86 -21.91 9.90
CA ASN A 484 21.14 -20.94 10.95
C ASN A 484 21.44 -19.55 10.36
N PHE A 485 21.27 -18.49 11.17
CA PHE A 485 21.54 -17.10 10.81
C PHE A 485 20.57 -16.55 9.75
N GLY A 486 19.27 -16.75 10.00
CA GLY A 486 18.18 -16.27 9.15
C GLY A 486 17.00 -15.72 9.95
N GLY A 487 15.81 -15.81 9.38
CA GLY A 487 14.54 -15.56 10.07
C GLY A 487 14.25 -14.08 10.37
N LEU A 488 13.62 -13.83 11.51
CA LEU A 488 13.03 -12.54 11.87
C LEU A 488 14.09 -11.56 12.39
N MET A 489 14.84 -10.97 11.47
CA MET A 489 15.93 -10.04 11.78
C MET A 489 16.12 -9.01 10.67
N THR A 490 16.48 -7.79 11.03
CA THR A 490 16.91 -6.72 10.12
C THR A 490 17.92 -5.79 10.80
N GLU A 491 18.42 -4.82 10.05
CA GLU A 491 19.39 -3.83 10.50
C GLU A 491 18.77 -2.44 10.64
N VAL A 492 19.18 -1.73 11.68
CA VAL A 492 18.99 -0.29 11.86
C VAL A 492 20.33 0.39 11.65
N ARG A 493 20.52 1.00 10.48
CA ARG A 493 21.76 1.69 10.09
C ARG A 493 21.65 3.17 10.41
N VAL A 494 22.46 3.61 11.38
CA VAL A 494 22.61 5.02 11.76
C VAL A 494 23.80 5.59 11.01
N ASN A 495 23.55 6.34 9.92
CA ASN A 495 24.58 6.79 8.98
C ASN A 495 24.52 8.29 8.66
#